data_AF-A0A5M3W9E0-F1
#
_entry.id   AF-A0A5M3W9E0-F1
#
_cell.length_a   1.000
_cell.length_b   1.000
_cell.length_c   1.000
_cell.angle_alpha   90.00
_cell.angle_beta   90.00
_cell.angle_gamma   90.00
#
_symmetry.space_group_name_H-M   'P 1'
#
loop_
_entity.id
_entity.type
_entity.pdbx_description
1 polymer ?
#
loop_
_entity_poly.entity_id
_entity_poly.type
_entity_poly.pdbx_seq_one_letter_code
_entity_poly.pdbx_strand_id
1 'polypeptide(L)'
;MSEQTTQHFTFTDPARQLYSRAVAAFDTALRAVPADRYAAPTPCAAWDVRALVNHVVGEDLWAAELLASRTIADVGGDLDGDLLGADPVAAWSIASATAARAVDAVGDDGSVALSAGPTPVEEYLRQLAADHLVHAWDLALAAGANLRLDHDLVTAVTAWFAPLEQLYRSHGMIGPRPPMTDEDEPQAHLLAMFGRSEALAAVDRFGRAFDAGDVDAIMANMTHDCVFESTSPPDGERHVGADAVRAAWHRFFDAAGDHRFTTESRFATGDRVVVQWRYDWSNGYVRGVDLFRIRDGLVAEKLAYVKG
;
A
#
# COMPACT_ATOMS: atom_id res chain seq x y z
N MET A 1 -48.47 30.67 -23.14
CA MET A 1 -47.17 30.15 -23.60
C MET A 1 -46.11 30.60 -22.62
N SER A 2 -45.59 29.65 -21.84
CA SER A 2 -44.19 29.52 -21.43
C SER A 2 -44.16 28.51 -20.28
N GLU A 3 -43.91 27.25 -20.66
CA GLU A 3 -43.45 26.21 -19.76
C GLU A 3 -42.05 26.61 -19.26
N GLN A 4 -41.88 26.72 -17.96
CA GLN A 4 -40.55 26.74 -17.35
C GLN A 4 -40.17 25.29 -17.06
N THR A 5 -39.28 24.76 -17.89
CA THR A 5 -38.59 23.50 -17.69
C THR A 5 -37.74 23.60 -16.42
N THR A 6 -38.17 22.93 -15.35
CA THR A 6 -37.34 22.72 -14.16
C THR A 6 -36.19 21.80 -14.55
N GLN A 7 -35.00 22.37 -14.75
CA GLN A 7 -33.77 21.60 -14.86
C GLN A 7 -33.56 20.83 -13.55
N HIS A 8 -33.68 19.51 -13.63
CA HIS A 8 -33.22 18.60 -12.57
C HIS A 8 -31.70 18.68 -12.52
N PHE A 9 -31.17 19.45 -11.57
CA PHE A 9 -29.81 19.23 -11.09
C PHE A 9 -29.85 17.95 -10.26
N THR A 10 -29.47 16.82 -10.86
CA THR A 10 -29.16 15.60 -10.12
C THR A 10 -27.98 15.89 -9.20
N PHE A 11 -28.24 16.06 -7.91
CA PHE A 11 -27.21 15.91 -6.89
C PHE A 11 -26.69 14.48 -7.04
N THR A 12 -25.47 14.32 -7.52
CA THR A 12 -24.78 13.02 -7.54
C THR A 12 -24.75 12.48 -6.11
N ASP A 13 -25.21 11.24 -5.91
CA ASP A 13 -25.16 10.55 -4.61
C ASP A 13 -23.72 10.60 -4.05
N PRO A 14 -23.53 11.02 -2.78
CA PRO A 14 -22.23 11.02 -2.11
C PRO A 14 -21.43 9.72 -2.28
N ALA A 15 -22.06 8.53 -2.26
CA ALA A 15 -21.35 7.26 -2.39
C ALA A 15 -20.83 7.01 -3.82
N ARG A 16 -21.64 7.32 -4.84
CA ARG A 16 -21.23 7.24 -6.25
C ARG A 16 -20.11 8.23 -6.59
N GLN A 17 -20.17 9.42 -6.01
CA GLN A 17 -19.11 10.42 -6.16
C GLN A 17 -17.82 9.96 -5.46
N LEU A 18 -17.93 9.37 -4.27
CA LEU A 18 -16.79 8.79 -3.55
C LEU A 18 -16.12 7.68 -4.37
N TYR A 19 -16.91 6.72 -4.87
CA TYR A 19 -16.44 5.63 -5.73
C TYR A 19 -15.73 6.14 -6.99
N SER A 20 -16.38 6.99 -7.79
CA SER A 20 -15.81 7.48 -9.05
C SER A 20 -14.49 8.24 -8.86
N ARG A 21 -14.36 9.04 -7.78
CA ARG A 21 -13.12 9.73 -7.46
C ARG A 21 -12.01 8.80 -6.98
N ALA A 22 -12.34 7.75 -6.22
CA ALA A 22 -11.37 6.73 -5.82
C ALA A 22 -10.86 5.90 -7.01
N VAL A 23 -11.75 5.51 -7.92
CA VAL A 23 -11.39 4.85 -9.20
C VAL A 23 -10.45 5.72 -10.02
N ALA A 24 -10.72 7.03 -10.12
CA ALA A 24 -9.84 7.96 -10.84
C ALA A 24 -8.45 8.10 -10.19
N ALA A 25 -8.37 8.05 -8.86
CA ALA A 25 -7.10 8.03 -8.14
C ALA A 25 -6.30 6.76 -8.45
N PHE A 26 -6.96 5.60 -8.47
CA PHE A 26 -6.34 4.33 -8.85
C PHE A 26 -5.88 4.33 -10.31
N ASP A 27 -6.71 4.79 -11.25
CA ASP A 27 -6.36 4.90 -12.68
C ASP A 27 -5.09 5.75 -12.87
N THR A 28 -5.02 6.90 -12.18
CA THR A 28 -3.85 7.78 -12.24
C THR A 28 -2.60 7.07 -11.70
N ALA A 29 -2.71 6.38 -10.56
CA ALA A 29 -1.59 5.63 -9.98
C ALA A 29 -1.13 4.49 -10.89
N LEU A 30 -2.06 3.71 -11.46
CA LEU A 30 -1.76 2.59 -12.34
C LEU A 30 -1.06 3.03 -13.63
N ARG A 31 -1.53 4.11 -14.25
CA ARG A 31 -0.89 4.62 -15.48
C ARG A 31 0.51 5.17 -15.24
N ALA A 32 0.86 5.51 -14.00
CA ALA A 32 2.19 5.94 -13.61
C ALA A 32 3.15 4.77 -13.30
N VAL A 33 2.66 3.52 -13.23
CA VAL A 33 3.49 2.34 -12.97
C VAL A 33 4.39 2.06 -14.17
N PRO A 34 5.73 2.04 -13.99
CA PRO A 34 6.65 1.63 -15.04
C PRO A 34 6.46 0.15 -15.40
N ALA A 35 6.61 -0.20 -16.68
CA ALA A 35 6.37 -1.56 -17.18
C ALA A 35 7.25 -2.64 -16.50
N ASP A 36 8.43 -2.27 -16.02
CA ASP A 36 9.37 -3.14 -15.31
C ASP A 36 9.07 -3.29 -13.80
N ARG A 37 8.02 -2.65 -13.28
CA ARG A 37 7.67 -2.65 -11.85
C ARG A 37 6.53 -3.59 -11.47
N TYR A 38 5.97 -4.36 -12.40
CA TYR A 38 4.84 -5.25 -12.08
C TYR A 38 5.20 -6.41 -11.13
N ALA A 39 6.47 -6.83 -11.07
CA ALA A 39 6.95 -7.81 -10.09
C ALA A 39 7.47 -7.15 -8.79
N ALA A 40 7.39 -5.82 -8.68
CA ALA A 40 7.83 -5.12 -7.48
C ALA A 40 6.84 -5.34 -6.34
N PRO A 41 7.32 -5.47 -5.08
CA PRO A 41 6.45 -5.61 -3.92
C PRO A 41 5.68 -4.31 -3.64
N THR A 42 4.54 -4.45 -2.98
CA THR A 42 3.70 -3.33 -2.54
C THR A 42 3.72 -3.20 -1.01
N PRO A 43 3.22 -2.08 -0.44
CA PRO A 43 2.96 -2.01 1.00
C PRO A 43 1.91 -3.00 1.50
N CYS A 44 1.06 -3.53 0.61
CA CYS A 44 0.23 -4.70 0.89
C CYS A 44 1.11 -5.95 0.81
N ALA A 45 1.71 -6.35 1.94
CA ALA A 45 2.88 -7.24 1.97
C ALA A 45 2.75 -8.60 1.26
N ALA A 46 1.53 -9.10 1.03
CA ALA A 46 1.29 -10.36 0.33
C ALA A 46 1.34 -10.22 -1.21
N TRP A 47 1.32 -9.00 -1.73
CA TRP A 47 1.12 -8.72 -3.15
C TRP A 47 2.27 -7.92 -3.76
N ASP A 48 2.73 -8.40 -4.91
CA ASP A 48 3.42 -7.57 -5.87
C ASP A 48 2.43 -6.67 -6.63
N VAL A 49 2.94 -5.77 -7.44
CA VAL A 49 2.12 -4.82 -8.21
C VAL A 49 1.14 -5.56 -9.13
N ARG A 50 1.56 -6.65 -9.79
CA ARG A 50 0.66 -7.44 -10.66
C ARG A 50 -0.48 -8.04 -9.87
N ALA A 51 -0.20 -8.67 -8.73
CA ALA A 51 -1.22 -9.27 -7.88
C ALA A 51 -2.20 -8.22 -7.34
N LEU A 52 -1.71 -7.05 -6.91
CA LEU A 52 -2.56 -5.94 -6.46
C LEU A 52 -3.46 -5.42 -7.59
N VAL A 53 -2.90 -5.20 -8.79
CA VAL A 53 -3.70 -4.73 -9.93
C VAL A 53 -4.71 -5.80 -10.36
N ASN A 54 -4.35 -7.07 -10.32
CA ASN A 54 -5.26 -8.19 -10.63
C ASN A 54 -6.43 -8.24 -9.63
N HIS A 55 -6.16 -8.01 -8.34
CA HIS A 55 -7.17 -7.91 -7.29
C HIS A 55 -8.19 -6.81 -7.61
N VAL A 56 -7.72 -5.57 -7.83
CA VAL A 56 -8.63 -4.43 -8.06
C VAL A 56 -9.39 -4.58 -9.39
N VAL A 57 -8.77 -5.12 -10.44
CA VAL A 57 -9.47 -5.47 -11.69
C VAL A 57 -10.54 -6.54 -11.46
N GLY A 58 -10.25 -7.53 -10.61
CA GLY A 58 -11.22 -8.55 -10.19
C GLY A 58 -12.40 -7.94 -9.45
N GLU A 59 -12.15 -7.01 -8.52
CA GLU A 59 -13.20 -6.30 -7.77
C GLU A 59 -14.13 -5.51 -8.70
N ASP A 60 -13.59 -4.83 -9.72
CA ASP A 60 -14.41 -4.12 -10.72
C ASP A 60 -15.26 -5.08 -11.57
N LEU A 61 -14.70 -6.21 -11.98
CA LEU A 61 -15.44 -7.24 -12.73
C LEU A 61 -16.54 -7.87 -11.86
N TRP A 62 -16.25 -8.17 -10.60
CA TRP A 62 -17.24 -8.63 -9.62
C TRP A 62 -18.33 -7.59 -9.38
N ALA A 63 -17.96 -6.32 -9.21
CA ALA A 63 -18.90 -5.23 -9.02
C ALA A 63 -19.90 -5.14 -10.18
N ALA A 64 -19.42 -5.28 -11.42
CA ALA A 64 -20.30 -5.29 -12.58
C ALA A 64 -21.35 -6.42 -12.54
N GLU A 65 -20.96 -7.63 -12.17
CA GLU A 65 -21.88 -8.78 -12.09
C GLU A 65 -22.85 -8.64 -10.91
N LEU A 66 -22.36 -8.25 -9.74
CA LEU A 66 -23.16 -8.12 -8.52
C LEU A 66 -24.20 -7.00 -8.63
N LEU A 67 -23.82 -5.86 -9.23
CA LEU A 67 -24.72 -4.73 -9.47
C LEU A 67 -25.75 -5.04 -10.57
N ALA A 68 -25.48 -6.02 -11.44
CA ALA A 68 -26.44 -6.59 -12.36
C ALA A 68 -27.34 -7.67 -11.71
N SER A 69 -27.35 -7.76 -10.38
CA SER A 69 -28.15 -8.70 -9.57
C SER A 69 -27.79 -10.17 -9.75
N ARG A 70 -26.59 -10.49 -10.26
CA ARG A 70 -26.08 -11.87 -10.22
C ARG A 70 -25.53 -12.16 -8.83
N THR A 71 -25.59 -13.43 -8.44
CA THR A 71 -25.02 -13.91 -7.18
C THR A 71 -23.61 -14.47 -7.39
N ILE A 72 -22.86 -14.64 -6.29
CA ILE A 72 -21.56 -15.34 -6.31
C ILE A 72 -21.67 -16.73 -6.96
N ALA A 73 -22.79 -17.43 -6.73
CA ALA A 73 -23.04 -18.74 -7.34
C ALA A 73 -23.27 -18.67 -8.86
N ASP A 74 -23.85 -17.57 -9.37
CA ASP A 74 -24.09 -17.38 -10.80
C ASP A 74 -22.80 -17.06 -11.56
N VAL A 75 -21.83 -16.42 -10.92
CA VAL A 75 -20.52 -16.07 -11.51
C VAL A 75 -19.55 -17.23 -11.37
N GLY A 76 -19.59 -17.97 -10.26
CA GLY A 76 -18.72 -19.13 -10.05
C GLY A 76 -17.23 -18.74 -10.07
N GLY A 77 -16.42 -19.50 -10.79
CA GLY A 77 -14.98 -19.30 -10.93
C GLY A 77 -14.56 -18.54 -12.19
N ASP A 78 -15.50 -17.89 -12.89
CA ASP A 78 -15.22 -17.20 -14.17
C ASP A 78 -14.24 -16.03 -14.00
N LEU A 79 -14.12 -15.49 -12.78
CA LEU A 79 -13.22 -14.40 -12.42
C LEU A 79 -12.00 -14.85 -11.61
N ASP A 80 -11.71 -16.16 -11.59
CA ASP A 80 -10.52 -16.70 -10.92
C ASP A 80 -9.26 -16.55 -11.79
N GLY A 81 -8.11 -16.36 -11.14
CA GLY A 81 -6.80 -16.39 -11.80
C GLY A 81 -6.33 -15.05 -12.36
N ASP A 82 -5.62 -15.10 -13.49
CA ASP A 82 -5.02 -13.92 -14.13
C ASP A 82 -6.00 -13.23 -15.08
N LEU A 83 -6.49 -12.08 -14.64
CA LEU A 83 -7.46 -11.21 -15.33
C LEU A 83 -6.77 -10.10 -16.14
N LEU A 84 -5.45 -9.95 -16.00
CA LEU A 84 -4.71 -8.84 -16.62
C LEU A 84 -4.18 -9.18 -18.01
N GLY A 85 -3.82 -10.45 -18.22
CA GLY A 85 -3.14 -10.87 -19.44
C GLY A 85 -1.85 -10.07 -19.69
N ALA A 86 -1.60 -9.72 -20.95
CA ALA A 86 -0.37 -9.04 -21.36
C ALA A 86 -0.39 -7.51 -21.15
N ASP A 87 -1.57 -6.90 -21.04
CA ASP A 87 -1.73 -5.45 -20.89
C ASP A 87 -2.65 -5.13 -19.69
N PRO A 88 -2.06 -5.00 -18.49
CA PRO A 88 -2.81 -4.69 -17.28
C PRO A 88 -3.59 -3.37 -17.35
N VAL A 89 -3.10 -2.36 -18.09
CA VAL A 89 -3.75 -1.06 -18.22
C VAL A 89 -4.99 -1.16 -19.11
N ALA A 90 -4.92 -1.95 -20.19
CA ALA A 90 -6.07 -2.24 -21.02
C ALA A 90 -7.13 -3.06 -20.27
N ALA A 91 -6.71 -4.09 -19.52
CA ALA A 91 -7.60 -4.89 -18.68
C ALA A 91 -8.34 -4.02 -17.65
N TRP A 92 -7.60 -3.17 -16.92
CA TRP A 92 -8.17 -2.17 -16.02
C TRP A 92 -9.17 -1.24 -16.71
N SER A 93 -8.82 -0.70 -17.88
CA SER A 93 -9.70 0.24 -18.60
C SER A 93 -11.03 -0.41 -19.00
N ILE A 94 -11.03 -1.71 -19.30
CA ILE A 94 -12.24 -2.47 -19.61
C ILE A 94 -13.04 -2.75 -18.32
N ALA A 95 -12.39 -3.24 -17.27
CA ALA A 95 -13.04 -3.61 -16.01
C ALA A 95 -13.68 -2.39 -15.34
N SER A 96 -12.91 -1.34 -15.09
CA SER A 96 -13.39 -0.10 -14.45
C SER A 96 -14.51 0.58 -15.24
N ALA A 97 -14.43 0.61 -16.57
CA ALA A 97 -15.52 1.15 -17.38
C ALA A 97 -16.79 0.28 -17.33
N THR A 98 -16.64 -1.03 -17.14
CA THR A 98 -17.76 -1.97 -17.02
C THR A 98 -18.43 -1.84 -15.66
N ALA A 99 -17.63 -1.78 -14.59
CA ALA A 99 -18.10 -1.48 -13.24
C ALA A 99 -18.83 -0.13 -13.18
N ALA A 100 -18.23 0.93 -13.73
CA ALA A 100 -18.83 2.26 -13.76
C ALA A 100 -20.21 2.28 -14.45
N ARG A 101 -20.38 1.58 -15.58
CA ARG A 101 -21.70 1.45 -16.23
C ARG A 101 -22.72 0.70 -15.36
N ALA A 102 -22.29 -0.33 -14.63
CA ALA A 102 -23.17 -1.08 -13.73
C ALA A 102 -23.57 -0.22 -12.52
N VAL A 103 -22.63 0.57 -11.98
CA VAL A 103 -22.92 1.59 -10.98
C VAL A 103 -23.97 2.56 -11.55
N ASP A 104 -23.74 3.20 -12.69
CA ASP A 104 -24.70 4.16 -13.27
C ASP A 104 -26.10 3.57 -13.52
N ALA A 105 -26.20 2.26 -13.77
CA ALA A 105 -27.46 1.57 -14.05
C ALA A 105 -28.22 1.10 -12.79
N VAL A 106 -27.53 0.85 -11.67
CA VAL A 106 -28.19 0.32 -10.46
C VAL A 106 -29.02 1.41 -9.78
N GLY A 107 -30.18 1.05 -9.23
CA GLY A 107 -31.00 1.96 -8.42
C GLY A 107 -30.44 2.12 -7.00
N ASP A 108 -30.69 3.28 -6.39
CA ASP A 108 -30.15 3.63 -5.06
C ASP A 108 -30.70 2.72 -3.93
N ASP A 109 -31.95 2.27 -4.04
CA ASP A 109 -32.57 1.33 -3.10
C ASP A 109 -32.17 -0.16 -3.36
N GLY A 110 -31.18 -0.38 -4.24
CA GLY A 110 -30.72 -1.71 -4.60
C GLY A 110 -29.91 -2.41 -3.51
N SER A 111 -29.74 -3.73 -3.67
CA SER A 111 -28.80 -4.51 -2.87
C SER A 111 -28.02 -5.52 -3.72
N VAL A 112 -26.78 -5.79 -3.31
CA VAL A 112 -25.88 -6.79 -3.91
C VAL A 112 -25.75 -8.01 -3.00
N ALA A 113 -25.54 -9.18 -3.59
CA ALA A 113 -25.43 -10.45 -2.87
C ALA A 113 -23.97 -10.81 -2.56
N LEU A 114 -23.42 -10.23 -1.49
CA LEU A 114 -22.07 -10.56 -1.01
C LEU A 114 -22.06 -11.86 -0.21
N SER A 115 -20.87 -12.43 0.02
CA SER A 115 -20.69 -13.63 0.84
C SER A 115 -21.13 -13.44 2.30
N ALA A 116 -21.05 -12.20 2.80
CA ALA A 116 -21.55 -11.80 4.11
C ALA A 116 -23.08 -11.61 4.16
N GLY A 117 -23.76 -11.65 3.00
CA GLY A 117 -25.20 -11.47 2.86
C GLY A 117 -25.58 -10.26 2.01
N PRO A 118 -26.91 -10.01 1.87
CA PRO A 118 -27.43 -8.87 1.12
C PRO A 118 -26.89 -7.55 1.69
N THR A 119 -26.29 -6.74 0.83
CA THR A 119 -25.63 -5.47 1.20
C THR A 119 -26.22 -4.33 0.36
N PRO A 120 -26.64 -3.21 0.97
CA PRO A 120 -27.13 -2.05 0.23
C PRO A 120 -26.08 -1.54 -0.77
N VAL A 121 -26.53 -1.07 -1.94
CA VAL A 121 -25.63 -0.52 -2.98
C VAL A 121 -24.75 0.60 -2.42
N GLU A 122 -25.31 1.52 -1.64
CA GLU A 122 -24.56 2.63 -1.04
C GLU A 122 -23.37 2.13 -0.21
N GLU A 123 -23.58 1.10 0.62
CA GLU A 123 -22.53 0.50 1.45
C GLU A 123 -21.48 -0.21 0.59
N TYR A 124 -21.90 -0.94 -0.44
CA TYR A 124 -20.96 -1.62 -1.35
C TYR A 124 -20.09 -0.62 -2.14
N LEU A 125 -20.65 0.50 -2.59
CA LEU A 125 -19.87 1.56 -3.24
C LEU A 125 -18.83 2.19 -2.31
N ARG A 126 -19.12 2.31 -1.00
CA ARG A 126 -18.14 2.78 0.00
C ARG A 126 -17.00 1.77 0.19
N GLN A 127 -17.30 0.47 0.21
CA GLN A 127 -16.30 -0.59 0.24
C GLN A 127 -15.38 -0.53 -0.98
N LEU A 128 -15.94 -0.48 -2.18
CA LEU A 128 -15.18 -0.35 -3.43
C LEU A 128 -14.35 0.94 -3.45
N ALA A 129 -14.89 2.06 -2.99
CA ALA A 129 -14.14 3.31 -2.92
C ALA A 129 -12.94 3.22 -1.97
N ALA A 130 -13.10 2.59 -0.81
CA ALA A 130 -12.02 2.41 0.14
C ALA A 130 -10.91 1.51 -0.42
N ASP A 131 -11.28 0.39 -1.06
CA ASP A 131 -10.35 -0.55 -1.70
C ASP A 131 -9.51 0.18 -2.77
N HIS A 132 -10.17 0.85 -3.72
CA HIS A 132 -9.50 1.63 -4.76
C HIS A 132 -8.58 2.72 -4.21
N LEU A 133 -9.04 3.48 -3.21
CA LEU A 133 -8.29 4.61 -2.67
C LEU A 133 -7.01 4.17 -1.94
N VAL A 134 -7.11 3.14 -1.09
CA VAL A 134 -5.97 2.60 -0.36
C VAL A 134 -4.99 1.94 -1.32
N HIS A 135 -5.49 1.19 -2.31
CA HIS A 135 -4.64 0.56 -3.30
C HIS A 135 -4.04 1.53 -4.33
N ALA A 136 -4.65 2.68 -4.57
CA ALA A 136 -4.02 3.76 -5.34
C ALA A 136 -2.74 4.26 -4.65
N TRP A 137 -2.77 4.40 -3.32
CA TRP A 137 -1.58 4.75 -2.54
C TRP A 137 -0.55 3.62 -2.53
N ASP A 138 -0.96 2.37 -2.33
CA ASP A 138 -0.07 1.19 -2.37
C ASP A 138 0.69 1.13 -3.71
N LEU A 139 -0.03 1.36 -4.82
CA LEU A 139 0.49 1.33 -6.18
C LEU A 139 1.43 2.49 -6.49
N ALA A 140 1.05 3.71 -6.10
CA ALA A 140 1.90 4.88 -6.27
C ALA A 140 3.24 4.71 -5.55
N LEU A 141 3.24 4.20 -4.31
CA LEU A 141 4.48 3.92 -3.59
C LEU A 141 5.32 2.83 -4.25
N ALA A 142 4.70 1.77 -4.77
CA ALA A 142 5.41 0.72 -5.50
C ALA A 142 6.05 1.24 -6.81
N ALA A 143 5.40 2.22 -7.46
CA ALA A 143 5.92 2.96 -8.60
C ALA A 143 7.01 3.98 -8.23
N GLY A 144 7.27 4.22 -6.94
CA GLY A 144 8.26 5.17 -6.45
C GLY A 144 7.75 6.61 -6.29
N ALA A 145 6.44 6.82 -6.32
CA ALA A 145 5.79 8.10 -6.10
C ALA A 145 5.25 8.21 -4.66
N ASN A 146 5.31 9.41 -4.08
CA ASN A 146 4.62 9.71 -2.82
C ASN A 146 3.28 10.38 -3.14
N LEU A 147 2.20 9.59 -3.17
CA LEU A 147 0.87 10.10 -3.46
C LEU A 147 0.25 10.76 -2.23
N ARG A 148 -0.13 12.03 -2.38
CA ARG A 148 -1.06 12.71 -1.47
C ARG A 148 -2.47 12.47 -1.95
N LEU A 149 -3.23 11.72 -1.15
CA LEU A 149 -4.63 11.42 -1.39
C LEU A 149 -5.47 12.69 -1.22
N ASP A 150 -6.57 12.74 -1.96
CA ASP A 150 -7.53 13.83 -1.83
C ASP A 150 -8.12 13.87 -0.41
N HIS A 151 -8.09 15.05 0.21
CA HIS A 151 -8.48 15.24 1.60
C HIS A 151 -9.95 14.84 1.88
N ASP A 152 -10.86 15.10 0.93
CA ASP A 152 -12.27 14.76 1.12
C ASP A 152 -12.49 13.26 1.02
N LEU A 153 -11.77 12.57 0.12
CA LEU A 153 -11.79 11.10 0.04
C LEU A 153 -11.25 10.49 1.33
N VAL A 154 -10.12 11.01 1.83
CA VAL A 154 -9.53 10.56 3.09
C VAL A 154 -10.52 10.72 4.23
N THR A 155 -11.13 11.89 4.35
CA THR A 155 -12.11 12.20 5.40
C THR A 155 -13.31 11.26 5.33
N ALA A 156 -13.88 11.08 4.14
CA ALA A 156 -15.07 10.27 3.93
C ALA A 156 -14.84 8.78 4.21
N VAL A 157 -13.74 8.21 3.70
CA VAL A 157 -13.39 6.80 3.93
C VAL A 157 -13.02 6.56 5.39
N THR A 158 -12.31 7.49 6.04
CA THR A 158 -11.99 7.40 7.47
C THR A 158 -13.27 7.33 8.32
N ALA A 159 -14.21 8.23 8.08
CA ALA A 159 -15.47 8.28 8.83
C ALA A 159 -16.31 7.00 8.64
N TRP A 160 -16.37 6.47 7.41
CA TRP A 160 -17.04 5.22 7.11
C TRP A 160 -16.35 4.00 7.74
N PHE A 161 -15.02 3.95 7.68
CA PHE A 161 -14.26 2.77 8.10
C PHE A 161 -14.06 2.66 9.61
N ALA A 162 -14.09 3.79 10.35
CA ALA A 162 -13.89 3.82 11.80
C ALA A 162 -14.73 2.78 12.60
N PRO A 163 -16.05 2.62 12.38
CA PRO A 163 -16.83 1.58 13.06
C PRO A 163 -16.53 0.15 12.56
N LEU A 164 -15.93 -0.01 11.38
CA LEU A 164 -15.70 -1.30 10.72
C LEU A 164 -14.27 -1.84 10.92
N GLU A 165 -13.32 -0.99 11.28
CA GLU A 165 -11.90 -1.29 11.37
C GLU A 165 -11.60 -2.57 12.15
N GLN A 166 -12.16 -2.70 13.37
CA GLN A 166 -11.91 -3.86 14.22
C GLN A 166 -12.50 -5.15 13.63
N LEU A 167 -13.64 -5.05 12.95
CA LEU A 167 -14.27 -6.18 12.27
C LEU A 167 -13.40 -6.66 11.11
N TYR A 168 -12.91 -5.74 10.28
CA TYR A 168 -12.04 -6.08 9.15
C TYR A 168 -10.74 -6.74 9.63
N ARG A 169 -10.16 -6.20 10.70
CA ARG A 169 -8.93 -6.74 11.30
C ARG A 169 -9.14 -8.12 11.91
N SER A 170 -10.24 -8.36 12.63
CA SER A 170 -10.49 -9.68 13.24
C SER A 170 -10.73 -10.78 12.22
N HIS A 171 -11.18 -10.43 11.01
CA HIS A 171 -11.37 -11.35 9.89
C HIS A 171 -10.12 -11.50 9.02
N GLY A 172 -9.01 -10.82 9.37
CA GLY A 172 -7.75 -10.92 8.63
C GLY A 172 -7.74 -10.20 7.27
N MET A 173 -8.71 -9.33 7.00
CA MET A 173 -8.80 -8.57 5.73
C MET A 173 -7.81 -7.40 5.69
N ILE A 174 -7.34 -6.95 6.86
CA ILE A 174 -6.32 -5.89 6.98
C ILE A 174 -5.25 -6.29 7.99
N GLY A 175 -4.05 -5.76 7.80
CA GLY A 175 -2.92 -5.99 8.69
C GLY A 175 -3.06 -5.32 10.06
N PRO A 176 -2.10 -5.58 10.98
CA PRO A 176 -2.03 -4.87 12.26
C PRO A 176 -1.94 -3.36 12.06
N ARG A 177 -2.63 -2.59 12.91
CA ARG A 177 -2.50 -1.12 12.93
C ARG A 177 -1.10 -0.74 13.43
N PRO A 178 -0.29 -0.01 12.67
CA PRO A 178 0.96 0.54 13.20
C PRO A 178 0.65 1.60 14.25
N PRO A 179 1.42 1.69 15.35
CA PRO A 179 1.28 2.78 16.29
C PRO A 179 1.58 4.12 15.61
N MET A 180 0.79 5.14 15.95
CA MET A 180 0.96 6.49 15.41
C MET A 180 1.40 7.46 16.51
N THR A 181 2.18 8.46 16.12
CA THR A 181 2.61 9.55 17.02
C THR A 181 1.80 10.83 16.83
N ASP A 182 1.18 10.99 15.66
CA ASP A 182 0.37 12.14 15.29
C ASP A 182 -0.95 11.63 14.68
N GLU A 183 -2.02 11.63 15.48
CA GLU A 183 -3.35 11.26 15.00
C GLU A 183 -4.00 12.39 14.18
N ASP A 184 -3.41 13.59 14.17
CA ASP A 184 -3.92 14.75 13.46
C ASP A 184 -3.45 14.79 11.98
N GLU A 185 -2.63 13.81 11.52
CA GLU A 185 -2.29 13.63 10.10
C GLU A 185 -3.33 12.71 9.40
N PRO A 186 -4.29 13.23 8.61
CA PRO A 186 -5.48 12.46 8.19
C PRO A 186 -5.16 11.29 7.25
N GLN A 187 -4.22 11.48 6.30
CA GLN A 187 -3.80 10.41 5.39
C GLN A 187 -3.10 9.29 6.13
N ALA A 188 -2.16 9.63 7.03
CA ALA A 188 -1.46 8.64 7.84
C ALA A 188 -2.44 7.88 8.74
N HIS A 189 -3.42 8.57 9.32
CA HIS A 189 -4.49 7.97 10.11
C HIS A 189 -5.28 6.93 9.31
N LEU A 190 -5.81 7.31 8.14
CA LEU A 190 -6.53 6.40 7.26
C LEU A 190 -5.67 5.17 6.90
N LEU A 191 -4.45 5.40 6.42
CA LEU A 191 -3.54 4.32 6.02
C LEU A 191 -3.25 3.37 7.18
N ALA A 192 -3.03 3.89 8.39
CA ALA A 192 -2.80 3.08 9.58
C ALA A 192 -4.01 2.23 9.95
N MET A 193 -5.24 2.73 9.79
CA MET A 193 -6.46 1.91 10.00
C MET A 193 -6.45 0.67 9.09
N PHE A 194 -5.97 0.82 7.86
CA PHE A 194 -5.78 -0.27 6.90
C PHE A 194 -4.46 -1.06 7.08
N GLY A 195 -3.66 -0.76 8.11
CA GLY A 195 -2.41 -1.46 8.41
C GLY A 195 -1.21 -1.01 7.55
N ARG A 196 -1.29 0.16 6.90
CA ARG A 196 -0.23 0.74 6.08
C ARG A 196 0.59 1.76 6.87
N SER A 197 1.85 1.93 6.51
CA SER A 197 2.77 2.94 7.07
C SER A 197 3.82 3.33 6.04
N GLU A 198 3.98 4.63 5.80
CA GLU A 198 5.05 5.17 4.94
C GLU A 198 6.44 4.79 5.47
N ALA A 199 6.63 4.83 6.79
CA ALA A 199 7.90 4.51 7.43
C ALA A 199 8.27 3.02 7.27
N LEU A 200 7.32 2.10 7.49
CA LEU A 200 7.55 0.68 7.23
C LEU A 200 7.85 0.43 5.75
N ALA A 201 7.08 1.05 4.84
CA ALA A 201 7.31 0.90 3.40
C ALA A 201 8.70 1.41 2.97
N ALA A 202 9.22 2.48 3.59
CA ALA A 202 10.57 2.98 3.34
C ALA A 202 11.66 2.00 3.79
N VAL A 203 11.54 1.46 5.01
CA VAL A 203 12.47 0.44 5.52
C VAL A 203 12.42 -0.84 4.69
N ASP A 204 11.25 -1.21 4.17
CA ASP A 204 11.10 -2.38 3.31
C ASP A 204 11.83 -2.23 1.97
N ARG A 205 11.75 -1.05 1.35
CA ARG A 205 12.51 -0.74 0.14
C ARG A 205 14.01 -0.77 0.40
N PHE A 206 14.45 -0.14 1.50
CA PHE A 206 15.85 -0.17 1.93
C PHE A 206 16.33 -1.60 2.19
N GLY A 207 15.58 -2.39 2.95
CA GLY A 207 15.92 -3.76 3.34
C GLY A 207 16.10 -4.67 2.13
N ARG A 208 15.23 -4.56 1.11
CA ARG A 208 15.39 -5.33 -0.13
C ARG A 208 16.67 -4.99 -0.89
N ALA A 209 17.01 -3.70 -0.98
CA ALA A 209 18.25 -3.29 -1.62
C ALA A 209 19.47 -3.79 -0.83
N PHE A 210 19.37 -3.78 0.50
CA PHE A 210 20.37 -4.30 1.41
C PHE A 210 20.57 -5.82 1.25
N ASP A 211 19.47 -6.59 1.24
CA ASP A 211 19.50 -8.05 1.05
C ASP A 211 20.07 -8.44 -0.32
N ALA A 212 19.89 -7.60 -1.35
CA ALA A 212 20.46 -7.80 -2.67
C ALA A 212 21.95 -7.41 -2.77
N GLY A 213 22.51 -6.75 -1.75
CA GLY A 213 23.87 -6.19 -1.80
C GLY A 213 24.03 -5.05 -2.81
N ASP A 214 22.92 -4.44 -3.27
CA ASP A 214 22.93 -3.38 -4.28
C ASP A 214 23.14 -2.02 -3.58
N VAL A 215 24.40 -1.61 -3.46
CA VAL A 215 24.77 -0.35 -2.79
C VAL A 215 24.14 0.88 -3.46
N ASP A 216 23.97 0.88 -4.78
CA ASP A 216 23.34 2.00 -5.47
C ASP A 216 21.85 2.10 -5.13
N ALA A 217 21.14 0.96 -5.12
CA ALA A 217 19.74 0.92 -4.70
C ALA A 217 19.58 1.22 -3.19
N ILE A 218 20.52 0.80 -2.34
CA ILE A 218 20.52 1.16 -0.91
C ILE A 218 20.58 2.68 -0.78
N MET A 219 21.57 3.31 -1.43
CA MET A 219 21.77 4.76 -1.32
C MET A 219 20.63 5.55 -1.96
N ALA A 220 19.97 5.03 -3.00
CA ALA A 220 18.76 5.64 -3.56
C ALA A 220 17.57 5.65 -2.58
N ASN A 221 17.59 4.78 -1.56
CA ASN A 221 16.59 4.74 -0.49
C ASN A 221 17.03 5.48 0.79
N MET A 222 18.12 6.24 0.73
CA MET A 222 18.62 7.05 1.85
C MET A 222 18.61 8.54 1.51
N THR A 223 18.50 9.40 2.51
CA THR A 223 18.66 10.85 2.31
C THR A 223 20.12 11.22 2.03
N HIS A 224 20.37 12.36 1.38
CA HIS A 224 21.74 12.80 1.06
C HIS A 224 22.62 13.07 2.30
N ASP A 225 22.00 13.49 3.41
CA ASP A 225 22.59 13.79 4.72
C ASP A 225 22.50 12.60 5.68
N CYS A 226 22.30 11.38 5.17
CA CYS A 226 22.00 10.22 6.00
C CYS A 226 23.11 9.88 7.00
N VAL A 227 22.72 9.22 8.09
CA VAL A 227 23.62 8.75 9.13
C VAL A 227 23.54 7.24 9.25
N PHE A 228 24.69 6.57 9.29
CA PHE A 228 24.79 5.17 9.66
C PHE A 228 25.75 5.03 10.85
N GLU A 229 25.30 4.38 11.91
CA GLU A 229 26.13 3.98 13.05
C GLU A 229 26.22 2.45 13.08
N SER A 230 27.43 1.93 12.93
CA SER A 230 27.70 0.49 12.85
C SER A 230 27.74 -0.16 14.23
N THR A 231 27.87 -1.49 14.25
CA THR A 231 27.94 -2.29 15.47
C THR A 231 29.33 -2.35 16.11
N SER A 232 30.33 -1.67 15.54
CA SER A 232 31.73 -1.75 15.98
C SER A 232 31.93 -1.18 17.39
N PRO A 233 32.54 -1.91 18.34
CA PRO A 233 32.72 -1.43 19.71
C PRO A 233 33.76 -0.29 19.81
N PRO A 234 33.73 0.52 20.88
CA PRO A 234 32.77 0.47 21.99
C PRO A 234 31.47 1.24 21.72
N ASP A 235 31.49 2.23 20.82
CA ASP A 235 30.40 3.20 20.66
C ASP A 235 29.68 3.10 19.29
N GLY A 236 30.15 2.23 18.39
CA GLY A 236 29.75 2.23 16.98
C GLY A 236 30.65 3.13 16.12
N GLU A 237 31.02 2.69 14.91
CA GLU A 237 31.63 3.61 13.93
C GLU A 237 30.52 4.42 13.25
N ARG A 238 30.61 5.75 13.34
CA ARG A 238 29.59 6.67 12.83
C ARG A 238 29.99 7.27 11.47
N HIS A 239 29.13 7.10 10.48
CA HIS A 239 29.26 7.60 9.11
C HIS A 239 28.18 8.65 8.82
N VAL A 240 28.54 9.76 8.17
CA VAL A 240 27.65 10.90 7.93
C VAL A 240 27.72 11.36 6.49
N GLY A 241 26.56 11.53 5.87
CA GLY A 241 26.41 11.92 4.48
C GLY A 241 26.56 10.74 3.53
N ALA A 242 25.94 10.89 2.35
CA ALA A 242 25.81 9.82 1.36
C ALA A 242 27.15 9.15 1.00
N ASP A 243 28.21 9.92 0.78
CA ASP A 243 29.52 9.37 0.38
C ASP A 243 30.16 8.50 1.46
N ALA A 244 30.11 8.94 2.73
CA ALA A 244 30.70 8.19 3.84
C ALA A 244 29.92 6.90 4.12
N VAL A 245 28.59 6.99 4.08
CA VAL A 245 27.70 5.84 4.28
C VAL A 245 27.84 4.83 3.14
N ARG A 246 27.89 5.28 1.88
CA ARG A 246 28.18 4.45 0.71
C ARG A 246 29.50 3.69 0.85
N ALA A 247 30.56 4.39 1.25
CA ALA A 247 31.87 3.77 1.47
C ALA A 247 31.83 2.70 2.57
N ALA A 248 31.03 2.91 3.63
CA ALA A 248 30.81 1.91 4.68
C ALA A 248 30.09 0.67 4.16
N TRP A 249 29.06 0.84 3.32
CA TRP A 249 28.36 -0.28 2.69
C TRP A 249 29.24 -1.08 1.75
N HIS A 250 30.03 -0.44 0.89
CA HIS A 250 31.00 -1.17 0.07
C HIS A 250 31.97 -1.99 0.94
N ARG A 251 32.55 -1.39 2.00
CA ARG A 251 33.41 -2.14 2.92
C ARG A 251 32.70 -3.32 3.58
N PHE A 252 31.43 -3.14 3.97
CA PHE A 252 30.64 -4.21 4.56
C PHE A 252 30.45 -5.36 3.58
N PHE A 253 29.91 -5.10 2.37
CA PHE A 253 29.62 -6.13 1.40
C PHE A 253 30.87 -6.76 0.78
N ASP A 254 31.97 -6.02 0.62
CA ASP A 254 33.26 -6.56 0.16
C ASP A 254 33.87 -7.54 1.18
N ALA A 255 33.63 -7.30 2.47
CA ALA A 255 34.10 -8.16 3.55
C ALA A 255 33.11 -9.29 3.90
N ALA A 256 31.84 -9.12 3.54
CA ALA A 256 30.80 -10.07 3.87
C ALA A 256 30.93 -11.32 2.98
N GLY A 257 31.30 -12.44 3.60
CA GLY A 257 31.26 -13.75 2.94
C GLY A 257 29.83 -14.24 2.73
N ASP A 258 29.63 -15.56 2.68
CA ASP A 258 28.27 -16.12 2.68
C ASP A 258 27.56 -15.79 4.00
N HIS A 259 26.49 -15.01 3.92
CA HIS A 259 25.74 -14.50 5.06
C HIS A 259 24.27 -14.30 4.72
N ARG A 260 23.43 -14.24 5.75
CA ARG A 260 22.01 -13.96 5.59
C ARG A 260 21.47 -13.17 6.78
N PHE A 261 20.76 -12.09 6.48
CA PHE A 261 19.88 -11.44 7.45
C PHE A 261 18.48 -12.05 7.39
N THR A 262 17.88 -12.29 8.54
CA THR A 262 16.47 -12.66 8.67
C THR A 262 15.79 -11.68 9.61
N THR A 263 14.76 -10.99 9.13
CA THR A 263 13.93 -10.12 9.99
C THR A 263 13.14 -10.99 10.96
N GLU A 264 13.30 -10.74 12.27
CA GLU A 264 12.56 -11.42 13.32
C GLU A 264 11.27 -10.69 13.69
N SER A 265 11.33 -9.36 13.80
CA SER A 265 10.17 -8.51 14.05
C SER A 265 10.45 -7.08 13.60
N ARG A 266 9.38 -6.31 13.37
CA ARG A 266 9.48 -4.87 13.10
C ARG A 266 8.23 -4.14 13.52
N PHE A 267 8.37 -2.87 13.87
CA PHE A 267 7.25 -1.95 14.05
C PHE A 267 7.71 -0.52 13.79
N ALA A 268 6.77 0.36 13.46
CA ALA A 268 7.01 1.79 13.29
C ALA A 268 6.18 2.59 14.28
N THR A 269 6.69 3.74 14.72
CA THR A 269 5.96 4.75 15.47
C THR A 269 6.37 6.11 14.93
N GLY A 270 5.43 6.79 14.27
CA GLY A 270 5.74 8.02 13.52
C GLY A 270 6.82 7.78 12.46
N ASP A 271 7.88 8.58 12.52
CA ASP A 271 9.04 8.51 11.62
C ASP A 271 10.12 7.51 12.04
N ARG A 272 9.91 6.76 13.14
CA ARG A 272 10.86 5.78 13.66
C ARG A 272 10.44 4.37 13.33
N VAL A 273 11.39 3.53 12.94
CA VAL A 273 11.17 2.09 12.73
C VAL A 273 12.21 1.30 13.51
N VAL A 274 11.77 0.24 14.18
CA VAL A 274 12.64 -0.73 14.85
C VAL A 274 12.57 -2.02 14.07
N VAL A 275 13.72 -2.59 13.71
CA VAL A 275 13.81 -3.90 13.06
C VAL A 275 14.72 -4.80 13.88
N GLN A 276 14.16 -5.86 14.44
CA GLN A 276 14.96 -6.94 15.03
C GLN A 276 15.30 -7.95 13.95
N TRP A 277 16.54 -8.40 13.96
CA TRP A 277 17.05 -9.31 12.94
C TRP A 277 18.05 -10.31 13.52
N ARG A 278 18.24 -11.37 12.75
CA ARG A 278 19.29 -12.37 12.96
C ARG A 278 20.22 -12.37 11.75
N TYR A 279 21.52 -12.27 12.01
CA TYR A 279 22.57 -12.39 11.00
C TYR A 279 23.23 -13.76 11.16
N ASP A 280 23.10 -14.60 10.14
CA ASP A 280 23.70 -15.93 10.06
C ASP A 280 24.92 -15.92 9.13
N TRP A 281 25.96 -16.68 9.49
CA TRP A 281 27.10 -17.01 8.64
C TRP A 281 27.46 -18.49 8.79
N SER A 282 28.46 -18.97 8.04
CA SER A 282 28.77 -20.40 7.88
C SER A 282 28.88 -21.23 9.16
N ASN A 283 29.31 -20.66 10.29
CA ASN A 283 29.48 -21.38 11.55
C ASN A 283 28.92 -20.65 12.78
N GLY A 284 28.01 -19.70 12.60
CA GLY A 284 27.44 -18.96 13.73
C GLY A 284 26.34 -17.99 13.34
N TYR A 285 25.80 -17.32 14.35
CA TYR A 285 24.82 -16.26 14.18
C TYR A 285 24.93 -15.24 15.29
N VAL A 286 24.42 -14.03 15.04
CA VAL A 286 24.23 -12.98 16.04
C VAL A 286 22.86 -12.35 15.84
N ARG A 287 22.21 -11.98 16.94
CA ARG A 287 20.96 -11.20 16.90
C ARG A 287 21.27 -9.73 17.06
N GLY A 288 20.55 -8.89 16.34
CA GLY A 288 20.70 -7.45 16.38
C GLY A 288 19.38 -6.72 16.25
N VAL A 289 19.49 -5.41 16.35
CA VAL A 289 18.38 -4.48 16.15
C VAL A 289 18.91 -3.25 15.43
N ASP A 290 18.16 -2.81 14.43
CA ASP A 290 18.35 -1.51 13.80
C ASP A 290 17.27 -0.53 14.26
N LEU A 291 17.68 0.68 14.58
CA LEU A 291 16.81 1.82 14.81
C LEU A 291 16.90 2.75 13.59
N PHE A 292 15.79 2.94 12.90
CA PHE A 292 15.71 3.81 11.73
C PHE A 292 15.01 5.12 12.05
N ARG A 293 15.41 6.18 11.34
CA ARG A 293 14.61 7.40 11.16
C ARG A 293 14.29 7.59 9.69
N ILE A 294 13.03 7.87 9.40
CA ILE A 294 12.53 8.12 8.05
C ILE A 294 12.27 9.60 7.87
N ARG A 295 12.57 10.15 6.70
CA ARG A 295 12.21 11.51 6.32
C ARG A 295 11.84 11.52 4.85
N ASP A 296 10.66 12.04 4.54
CA ASP A 296 10.12 12.13 3.17
C ASP A 296 10.14 10.77 2.44
N GLY A 297 9.85 9.68 3.16
CA GLY A 297 9.84 8.31 2.61
C GLY A 297 11.23 7.69 2.36
N LEU A 298 12.31 8.31 2.84
CA LEU A 298 13.69 7.82 2.73
C LEU A 298 14.31 7.58 4.10
N VAL A 299 15.29 6.67 4.19
CA VAL A 299 16.05 6.42 5.41
C VAL A 299 17.04 7.57 5.65
N ALA A 300 16.79 8.35 6.71
CA ALA A 300 17.67 9.43 7.14
C ALA A 300 18.72 8.96 8.17
N GLU A 301 18.41 7.92 8.93
CA GLU A 301 19.30 7.39 9.97
C GLU A 301 19.09 5.88 10.12
N LYS A 302 20.19 5.14 10.30
CA LYS A 302 20.22 3.72 10.70
C LYS A 302 21.26 3.55 11.81
N LEU A 303 20.83 3.18 13.00
CA LEU A 303 21.70 2.87 14.13
C LEU A 303 21.62 1.37 14.42
N ALA A 304 22.74 0.66 14.31
CA ALA A 304 22.79 -0.79 14.38
C ALA A 304 23.41 -1.28 15.71
N TYR A 305 22.72 -2.20 16.38
CA TYR A 305 23.16 -2.82 17.63
C TYR A 305 23.10 -4.34 17.54
N VAL A 306 24.00 -5.03 18.25
CA VAL A 306 24.03 -6.50 18.34
C VAL A 306 24.12 -6.97 19.78
N LYS A 307 23.78 -8.24 20.01
CA LYS A 307 24.16 -8.92 21.26
C LYS A 307 25.69 -8.99 21.34
N GLY A 308 26.24 -8.51 22.46
CA GLY A 308 27.67 -8.60 22.81
C GLY A 308 28.02 -9.83 23.61
#